data_AF-A0AAP8ISF9-F1
#
_entry.id   AF-A0AAP8ISF9-F1
#
_cell.length_a   1.000
_cell.length_b   1.000
_cell.length_c   1.000
_cell.angle_alpha   90.00
_cell.angle_beta   90.00
_cell.angle_gamma   90.00
#
_symmetry.space_group_name_H-M   'P 1'
#
loop_
_entity.id
_entity.type
_entity.pdbx_description
1 polymer ?
#
loop_
_entity_poly.entity_id
_entity_poly.type
_entity_poly.pdbx_seq_one_letter_code
_entity_poly.pdbx_strand_id
1 'polypeptide(L)'
;MQTKFLDNNGLLYVWKKIKESFVKKEELTKALETVPKKVADLSDAANYAQVSSVPTKVENLTDASEYAKKTDIVTNVENLQGIDAYAKTSALPTKVEQLEDAANYVKKTDLTEEVKHLVGNIQSIDFKVVDSLPQTGDKATIYLISDNKGENDAYDEYIYVNDRFEKIGTTSVDLSDYVKKEDVKSISNEEIDALFV
;
A
#
# COMPACT_ATOMS: atom_id res chain seq x y z
N MET A 1 -66.56 75.08 -29.42
CA MET A 1 -66.68 74.37 -28.13
C MET A 1 -66.80 75.41 -27.04
N GLN A 2 -67.89 75.45 -26.26
CA GLN A 2 -67.97 76.36 -25.11
C GLN A 2 -66.93 75.94 -24.07
N THR A 3 -65.98 76.82 -23.78
CA THR A 3 -65.09 76.70 -22.62
C THR A 3 -65.93 76.73 -21.35
N LYS A 4 -66.01 75.61 -20.64
CA LYS A 4 -66.63 75.53 -19.31
C LYS A 4 -65.59 75.94 -18.27
N PHE A 5 -65.92 76.92 -17.44
CA PHE A 5 -65.08 77.39 -16.34
C PHE A 5 -65.68 76.98 -15.00
N LEU A 6 -64.83 76.77 -13.98
CA LEU A 6 -65.30 76.60 -12.61
C LEU A 6 -65.74 77.96 -12.07
N ASP A 7 -66.95 78.02 -11.52
CA ASP A 7 -67.39 79.13 -10.70
C ASP A 7 -66.84 78.98 -9.26
N ASN A 8 -67.09 79.98 -8.41
CA ASN A 8 -66.58 79.99 -7.05
C ASN A 8 -67.08 78.77 -6.24
N ASN A 9 -68.33 78.36 -6.45
CA ASN A 9 -68.92 77.19 -5.79
C ASN A 9 -68.27 75.88 -6.25
N GLY A 10 -67.99 75.74 -7.55
CA GLY A 10 -67.25 74.61 -8.11
C GLY A 10 -65.83 74.52 -7.56
N LEU A 11 -65.14 75.65 -7.41
CA LEU A 11 -63.79 75.70 -6.82
C LEU A 11 -63.80 75.24 -5.36
N LEU A 12 -64.76 75.72 -4.56
CA LEU A 12 -64.99 75.29 -3.17
C LEU A 12 -65.29 73.79 -3.07
N TYR A 13 -66.08 73.24 -3.99
CA TYR A 13 -66.40 71.82 -4.02
C TYR A 13 -65.18 70.95 -4.33
N VAL A 14 -64.36 71.34 -5.32
CA VAL A 14 -63.10 70.64 -5.63
C VAL A 14 -62.14 70.70 -4.45
N TRP A 15 -61.98 71.86 -3.81
CA TRP A 15 -61.15 72.00 -2.61
C TRP A 15 -61.64 71.14 -1.44
N LYS A 16 -62.96 71.07 -1.22
CA LYS A 16 -63.56 70.19 -0.22
C LYS A 16 -63.23 68.72 -0.50
N LYS A 17 -63.39 68.27 -1.75
CA LYS A 17 -63.09 66.88 -2.16
C LYS A 17 -61.61 66.52 -2.04
N ILE A 18 -60.73 67.46 -2.38
CA ILE A 18 -59.28 67.32 -2.16
C ILE A 18 -59.01 67.15 -0.67
N LYS A 19 -59.51 68.06 0.19
CA LYS A 19 -59.34 67.97 1.65
C LYS A 19 -59.88 66.65 2.22
N GLU A 20 -61.09 66.24 1.86
CA GLU A 20 -61.68 64.95 2.28
C GLU A 20 -60.80 63.75 1.90
N SER A 21 -60.16 63.79 0.72
CA SER A 21 -59.27 62.70 0.26
C SER A 21 -57.94 62.66 1.02
N PHE A 22 -57.40 63.82 1.40
CA PHE A 22 -56.21 63.90 2.25
C PHE A 22 -56.48 63.46 3.69
N VAL A 23 -57.65 63.78 4.26
CA VAL A 23 -58.07 63.29 5.59
C VAL A 23 -58.12 61.76 5.61
N LYS A 24 -58.64 61.10 4.56
CA LYS A 24 -58.63 59.64 4.45
C LYS A 24 -57.23 59.02 4.43
N LYS A 25 -56.24 59.70 3.82
CA LYS A 25 -54.83 59.24 3.83
C LYS A 25 -54.23 59.31 5.23
N GLU A 26 -54.56 60.35 5.99
CA GLU A 26 -54.14 60.52 7.37
C GLU A 26 -54.79 59.46 8.29
N GLU A 27 -56.09 59.24 8.16
CA GLU A 27 -56.81 58.17 8.87
C GLU A 27 -56.24 56.78 8.57
N LEU A 28 -55.93 56.49 7.29
CA LEU A 28 -55.31 55.24 6.88
C LEU A 28 -53.90 55.06 7.47
N THR A 29 -53.12 56.14 7.56
CA THR A 29 -51.78 56.12 8.14
C THR A 29 -51.86 55.83 9.65
N LYS A 30 -52.79 56.48 10.36
CA LYS A 30 -53.06 56.20 11.78
C LYS A 30 -53.55 54.77 12.00
N ALA A 31 -54.43 54.26 11.14
CA ALA A 31 -54.92 52.88 11.21
C ALA A 31 -53.80 51.84 10.95
N LEU A 32 -52.82 52.16 10.10
CA LEU A 32 -51.66 51.30 9.85
C LEU A 32 -50.70 51.27 11.05
N GLU A 33 -50.59 52.38 11.79
CA GLU A 33 -49.81 52.44 13.02
C GLU A 33 -50.39 51.60 14.16
N THR A 34 -51.72 51.35 14.16
CA THR A 34 -52.38 50.53 15.18
C THR A 34 -52.36 49.03 14.88
N VAL A 35 -51.79 48.59 13.74
CA VAL A 35 -51.65 47.16 13.43
C VAL A 35 -50.59 46.54 14.36
N PRO A 36 -50.91 45.47 15.11
CA PRO A 36 -49.97 44.75 15.97
C PRO A 36 -48.71 44.31 15.21
N LYS A 37 -47.51 44.61 15.74
CA LYS A 37 -46.23 44.22 15.12
C LYS A 37 -45.54 43.08 15.86
N LYS A 38 -45.92 42.84 17.12
CA LYS A 38 -45.44 41.72 17.94
C LYS A 38 -46.61 40.87 18.38
N VAL A 39 -46.33 39.60 18.68
CA VAL A 39 -47.34 38.67 19.23
C VAL A 39 -47.92 39.21 20.53
N ALA A 40 -47.13 39.89 21.37
CA ALA A 40 -47.58 40.54 22.60
C ALA A 40 -48.61 41.66 22.40
N ASP A 41 -48.69 42.22 21.18
CA ASP A 41 -49.61 43.32 20.85
C ASP A 41 -50.97 42.79 20.35
N LEU A 42 -51.13 41.48 20.20
CA LEU A 42 -52.40 40.85 19.80
C LEU A 42 -53.39 40.77 20.97
N SER A 43 -54.68 40.92 20.69
CA SER A 43 -55.74 40.78 21.70
C SER A 43 -55.84 39.38 22.30
N ASP A 44 -55.41 38.36 21.55
CA ASP A 44 -55.40 36.95 21.91
C ASP A 44 -53.96 36.43 22.08
N ALA A 45 -53.01 37.30 22.41
CA ALA A 45 -51.59 36.99 22.58
C ALA A 45 -51.32 35.76 23.48
N ALA A 46 -52.19 35.48 24.45
CA ALA A 46 -52.07 34.33 25.34
C ALA A 46 -52.14 32.96 24.64
N ASN A 47 -52.72 32.88 23.44
CA ASN A 47 -52.82 31.65 22.66
C ASN A 47 -51.56 31.34 21.84
N TYR A 48 -50.60 32.27 21.80
CA TYR A 48 -49.41 32.16 20.97
C TYR A 48 -48.15 32.24 21.82
N ALA A 49 -47.17 31.39 21.49
CA ALA A 49 -45.86 31.48 22.09
C ALA A 49 -45.12 32.75 21.63
N GLN A 50 -44.43 33.42 22.55
CA GLN A 50 -43.49 34.47 22.18
C GLN A 50 -42.22 33.84 21.62
N VAL A 51 -41.54 34.52 20.69
CA VAL A 51 -40.26 34.05 20.15
C VAL A 51 -39.24 33.80 21.27
N SER A 52 -39.27 34.62 22.33
CA SER A 52 -38.40 34.48 23.51
C SER A 52 -38.71 33.26 24.38
N SER A 53 -39.92 32.70 24.32
CA SER A 53 -40.31 31.52 25.10
C SER A 53 -40.08 30.21 24.37
N VAL A 54 -39.72 30.25 23.07
CA VAL A 54 -39.44 29.03 22.30
C VAL A 54 -38.03 28.53 22.65
N PRO A 55 -37.88 27.32 23.22
CA PRO A 55 -36.58 26.77 23.56
C PRO A 55 -35.71 26.54 22.31
N THR A 56 -34.45 26.98 22.36
CA THR A 56 -33.47 26.81 21.27
C THR A 56 -32.41 25.75 21.55
N LYS A 57 -32.44 25.15 22.74
CA LYS A 57 -31.52 24.10 23.18
C LYS A 57 -32.29 22.97 23.85
N VAL A 58 -31.77 21.75 23.71
CA VAL A 58 -32.33 20.54 24.34
C VAL A 58 -32.41 20.67 25.87
N GLU A 59 -31.43 21.30 26.51
CA GLU A 59 -31.40 21.51 27.97
C GLU A 59 -32.53 22.41 28.52
N ASN A 60 -33.20 23.15 27.64
CA ASN A 60 -34.29 24.06 28.00
C ASN A 60 -35.69 23.41 27.85
N LEU A 61 -35.75 22.16 27.38
CA LEU A 61 -36.99 21.39 27.25
C LEU A 61 -37.25 20.59 28.53
N THR A 62 -38.50 20.61 29.01
CA THR A 62 -38.90 19.93 30.25
C THR A 62 -39.01 18.41 30.12
N ASP A 63 -39.17 17.91 28.90
CA ASP A 63 -39.37 16.51 28.53
C ASP A 63 -38.17 15.92 27.77
N ALA A 64 -37.02 16.61 27.77
CA ALA A 64 -35.83 16.18 27.03
C ALA A 64 -34.92 15.20 27.79
N SER A 65 -35.40 14.57 28.87
CA SER A 65 -34.57 13.68 29.71
C SER A 65 -33.99 12.47 28.97
N GLU A 66 -34.64 12.03 27.89
CA GLU A 66 -34.19 10.89 27.06
C GLU A 66 -33.26 11.30 25.91
N TYR A 67 -33.06 12.60 25.69
CA TYR A 67 -32.24 13.11 24.59
C TYR A 67 -30.85 13.50 25.09
N ALA A 68 -29.81 12.99 24.42
CA ALA A 68 -28.44 13.36 24.73
C ALA A 68 -28.16 14.83 24.39
N LYS A 69 -27.51 15.56 25.30
CA LYS A 69 -26.95 16.87 24.98
C LYS A 69 -25.73 16.68 24.10
N LYS A 70 -25.35 17.73 23.36
CA LYS A 70 -24.11 17.72 22.56
C LYS A 70 -22.87 17.38 23.40
N THR A 71 -22.86 17.73 24.68
CA THR A 71 -21.80 17.40 25.64
C THR A 71 -21.77 15.94 26.07
N ASP A 72 -22.91 15.25 25.98
CA ASP A 72 -23.08 13.87 26.42
C ASP A 72 -22.74 12.88 25.29
N ILE A 73 -22.66 13.38 24.05
CA ILE A 73 -22.22 12.60 22.89
C ILE A 73 -20.72 12.40 22.99
N VAL A 74 -20.33 11.16 23.28
CA VAL A 74 -18.93 10.74 23.22
C VAL A 74 -18.48 10.72 21.76
N THR A 75 -17.49 11.55 21.42
CA THR A 75 -16.92 11.63 20.07
C THR A 75 -15.57 10.93 19.91
N ASN A 76 -14.95 10.52 21.02
CA ASN A 76 -13.65 9.86 21.03
C ASN A 76 -13.79 8.44 21.55
N VAL A 77 -13.22 7.47 20.83
CA VAL A 77 -13.31 6.04 21.17
C VAL A 77 -12.82 5.75 22.59
N GLU A 78 -11.80 6.47 23.05
CA GLU A 78 -11.20 6.31 24.38
C GLU A 78 -12.15 6.63 25.54
N ASN A 79 -13.23 7.36 25.28
CA ASN A 79 -14.20 7.79 26.29
C ASN A 79 -15.47 6.92 26.27
N LEU A 80 -15.56 5.90 25.40
CA LEU A 80 -16.70 4.98 25.40
C LEU A 80 -16.61 4.03 26.60
N GLN A 81 -17.72 3.84 27.30
CA GLN A 81 -17.79 2.82 28.35
C GLN A 81 -17.72 1.40 27.73
N GLY A 82 -17.01 0.49 28.39
CA GLY A 82 -16.90 -0.91 27.98
C GLY A 82 -15.84 -1.20 26.90
N ILE A 83 -15.07 -0.19 26.48
CA ILE A 83 -13.95 -0.40 25.54
C ILE A 83 -12.68 -0.94 26.22
N ASP A 84 -12.65 -0.97 27.56
CA ASP A 84 -11.50 -1.47 28.34
C ASP A 84 -11.17 -2.94 28.10
N ALA A 85 -12.14 -3.72 27.62
CA ALA A 85 -11.96 -5.12 27.24
C ALA A 85 -11.22 -5.30 25.90
N TYR A 86 -11.02 -4.22 25.14
CA TYR A 86 -10.39 -4.26 23.82
C TYR A 86 -8.98 -3.65 23.87
N ALA A 87 -8.05 -4.28 23.15
CA ALA A 87 -6.70 -3.76 23.03
C ALA A 87 -6.68 -2.47 22.19
N LYS A 88 -5.97 -1.44 22.66
CA LYS A 88 -5.66 -0.26 21.86
C LYS A 88 -4.72 -0.64 20.72
N THR A 89 -4.86 0.00 19.56
CA THR A 89 -3.97 -0.22 18.41
C THR A 89 -2.49 0.02 18.75
N SER A 90 -2.22 0.96 19.66
CA SER A 90 -0.87 1.24 20.17
C SER A 90 -0.28 0.15 21.07
N ALA A 91 -1.12 -0.74 21.62
CA ALA A 91 -0.70 -1.87 22.45
C ALA A 91 -0.49 -3.16 21.65
N LEU A 92 -0.83 -3.16 20.36
CA LEU A 92 -0.65 -4.33 19.51
C LEU A 92 0.83 -4.49 19.11
N PRO A 93 1.40 -5.70 19.24
CA PRO A 93 2.73 -6.01 18.73
C PRO A 93 2.83 -5.74 17.22
N THR A 94 3.85 -5.00 16.80
CA THR A 94 4.19 -4.74 15.40
C THR A 94 5.52 -5.38 14.98
N LYS A 95 6.29 -5.88 15.95
CA LYS A 95 7.54 -6.60 15.75
C LYS A 95 7.50 -7.94 16.46
N VAL A 96 8.22 -8.92 15.93
CA VAL A 96 8.37 -10.25 16.52
C VAL A 96 8.89 -10.18 17.97
N GLU A 97 9.81 -9.25 18.26
CA GLU A 97 10.40 -9.07 19.60
C GLU A 97 9.40 -8.64 20.69
N GLN A 98 8.21 -8.19 20.28
CA GLN A 98 7.15 -7.75 21.19
C GLN A 98 6.18 -8.89 21.54
N LEU A 99 6.36 -10.08 20.95
CA LEU A 99 5.56 -11.26 21.25
C LEU A 99 6.14 -11.97 22.48
N GLU A 100 5.28 -12.42 23.39
CA GLU A 100 5.68 -13.23 24.55
C GLU A 100 6.36 -14.54 24.11
N ASP A 101 5.92 -15.11 22.98
CA ASP A 101 6.47 -16.33 22.39
C ASP A 101 7.47 -16.03 21.25
N ALA A 102 8.07 -14.84 21.23
CA ALA A 102 9.05 -14.41 20.23
C ALA A 102 10.18 -15.43 19.99
N ALA A 103 10.54 -16.22 21.01
CA ALA A 103 11.58 -17.24 20.94
C ALA A 103 11.29 -18.35 19.90
N ASN A 104 10.02 -18.57 19.54
CA ASN A 104 9.63 -19.55 18.51
C ASN A 104 9.75 -19.00 17.08
N TYR A 105 10.03 -17.71 16.93
CA TYR A 105 10.09 -17.03 15.65
C TYR A 105 11.51 -16.59 15.35
N VAL A 106 11.98 -16.89 14.14
CA VAL A 106 13.32 -16.47 13.69
C VAL A 106 13.21 -15.11 13.00
N LYS A 107 14.10 -14.18 13.33
CA LYS A 107 14.18 -12.91 12.61
C LYS A 107 14.73 -13.16 11.21
N LYS A 108 14.19 -12.45 10.21
CA LYS A 108 14.65 -12.56 8.82
C LYS A 108 16.17 -12.32 8.68
N THR A 109 16.74 -11.43 9.49
CA THR A 109 18.18 -11.15 9.53
C THR A 109 18.99 -12.37 9.95
N ASP A 110 18.58 -13.00 11.04
CA ASP A 110 19.28 -14.13 11.64
C ASP A 110 19.22 -15.34 10.71
N LEU A 111 18.06 -15.58 10.09
CA LEU A 111 17.91 -16.60 9.04
C LEU A 111 18.78 -16.31 7.83
N THR A 112 18.89 -15.06 7.40
CA THR A 112 19.68 -14.69 6.22
C THR A 112 21.17 -14.91 6.46
N GLU A 113 21.67 -14.54 7.64
CA GLU A 113 23.07 -14.74 8.00
C GLU A 113 23.41 -16.23 8.19
N GLU A 114 22.52 -17.01 8.81
CA GLU A 114 22.69 -18.46 8.94
C GLU A 114 22.74 -19.13 7.56
N VAL A 115 21.82 -18.77 6.65
CA VAL A 115 21.80 -19.30 5.28
C VAL A 115 23.07 -18.91 4.52
N LYS A 116 23.51 -17.65 4.60
CA LYS A 116 24.78 -17.22 3.97
C LYS A 116 25.97 -17.98 4.52
N HIS A 117 26.02 -18.20 5.83
CA HIS A 117 27.08 -18.95 6.48
C HIS A 117 27.09 -20.41 6.00
N LEU A 118 25.93 -21.07 5.97
CA LEU A 118 25.80 -22.43 5.46
C LEU A 118 26.22 -22.54 3.99
N VAL A 119 25.78 -21.61 3.13
CA VAL A 119 26.12 -21.59 1.70
C VAL A 119 27.61 -21.27 1.49
N GLY A 120 28.16 -20.32 2.24
CA GLY A 120 29.58 -19.95 2.15
C GLY A 120 30.53 -21.06 2.61
N ASN A 121 30.05 -21.96 3.47
CA ASN A 121 30.82 -23.12 3.94
C ASN A 121 30.79 -24.31 2.96
N ILE A 122 29.98 -24.27 1.90
CA ILE A 122 30.01 -25.29 0.86
C ILE A 122 31.33 -25.15 0.10
N GLN A 123 32.23 -26.11 0.32
CA GLN A 123 33.47 -26.21 -0.46
C GLN A 123 33.13 -26.74 -1.85
N SER A 124 32.98 -25.83 -2.81
CA SER A 124 32.93 -26.18 -4.23
C SER A 124 34.30 -26.63 -4.71
N ILE A 125 34.32 -27.61 -5.63
CA ILE A 125 35.55 -27.98 -6.33
C ILE A 125 35.88 -26.87 -7.34
N ASP A 126 37.11 -26.38 -7.31
CA ASP A 126 37.65 -25.42 -8.28
C ASP A 126 38.60 -26.13 -9.27
N PHE A 127 38.71 -25.60 -10.50
CA PHE A 127 39.60 -26.11 -11.54
C PHE A 127 40.57 -25.01 -11.97
N LYS A 128 41.86 -25.27 -11.85
CA LYS A 128 42.92 -24.32 -12.24
C LYS A 128 43.80 -24.90 -13.33
N VAL A 129 43.74 -24.30 -14.52
CA VAL A 129 44.72 -24.57 -15.57
C VAL A 129 46.02 -23.83 -15.24
N VAL A 130 47.12 -24.57 -15.14
CA VAL A 130 48.44 -24.03 -14.80
C VAL A 130 49.50 -24.60 -15.73
N ASP A 131 50.54 -23.82 -16.03
CA ASP A 131 51.67 -24.29 -16.83
C ASP A 131 52.56 -25.28 -16.06
N SER A 132 52.59 -25.15 -14.73
CA SER A 132 53.30 -26.07 -13.81
C SER A 132 52.64 -26.09 -12.43
N LEU A 133 52.82 -27.19 -11.70
CA LEU A 133 52.29 -27.30 -10.34
C LEU A 133 52.95 -26.26 -9.42
N PRO A 134 52.18 -25.53 -8.60
CA PRO A 134 52.76 -24.67 -7.58
C PRO A 134 53.47 -25.50 -6.50
N GLN A 135 54.12 -24.85 -5.52
CA GLN A 135 54.81 -25.57 -4.44
C GLN A 135 53.82 -26.32 -3.52
N THR A 136 52.63 -25.76 -3.32
CA THR A 136 51.55 -26.30 -2.50
C THR A 136 50.22 -26.08 -3.22
N GLY A 137 49.24 -26.95 -3.01
CA GLY A 137 47.90 -26.78 -3.58
C GLY A 137 46.88 -26.19 -2.61
N ASP A 138 45.85 -25.59 -3.18
CA ASP A 138 44.69 -25.07 -2.47
C ASP A 138 43.71 -26.21 -2.13
N LYS A 139 42.90 -26.03 -1.07
CA LYS A 139 41.84 -26.99 -0.72
C LYS A 139 40.81 -27.08 -1.86
N ALA A 140 40.27 -28.29 -2.05
CA ALA A 140 39.20 -28.57 -3.03
C ALA A 140 39.51 -28.04 -4.45
N THR A 141 40.78 -28.07 -4.86
CA THR A 141 41.19 -27.58 -6.19
C THR A 141 41.82 -28.72 -6.99
N ILE A 142 41.35 -28.91 -8.22
CA ILE A 142 41.97 -29.77 -9.22
C ILE A 142 42.81 -28.90 -10.15
N TYR A 143 44.09 -29.22 -10.26
CA TYR A 143 45.03 -28.55 -11.15
C TYR A 143 45.11 -29.30 -12.47
N LEU A 144 45.00 -28.58 -13.58
CA LEU A 144 45.05 -29.10 -14.94
C LEU A 144 46.35 -28.64 -15.60
N ILE A 145 47.21 -29.57 -16.00
CA ILE A 145 48.49 -29.29 -16.68
C ILE A 145 48.48 -29.91 -18.05
N SER A 146 48.87 -29.13 -19.06
CA SER A 146 48.88 -29.63 -20.42
C SER A 146 49.86 -30.79 -20.59
N ASP A 147 49.38 -31.92 -21.12
CA ASP A 147 50.18 -33.11 -21.41
C ASP A 147 50.72 -33.13 -22.86
N ASN A 148 50.35 -32.13 -23.67
CA ASN A 148 50.72 -31.96 -25.08
C ASN A 148 50.33 -33.14 -26.00
N LYS A 149 49.32 -33.94 -25.64
CA LYS A 149 48.91 -35.14 -26.40
C LYS A 149 47.73 -34.93 -27.36
N GLY A 150 47.14 -33.74 -27.43
CA GLY A 150 46.04 -33.43 -28.36
C GLY A 150 45.49 -32.00 -28.21
N GLU A 151 44.48 -31.64 -29.01
CA GLU A 151 43.85 -30.31 -28.95
C GLU A 151 42.63 -30.24 -27.99
N ASN A 152 41.91 -31.34 -27.80
CA ASN A 152 40.62 -31.35 -27.07
C ASN A 152 40.66 -32.10 -25.72
N ASP A 153 41.70 -32.91 -25.47
CA ASP A 153 41.81 -33.86 -24.36
C ASP A 153 43.27 -33.90 -23.88
N ALA A 154 43.75 -32.78 -23.34
CA ALA A 154 45.19 -32.52 -23.24
C ALA A 154 45.67 -32.18 -21.83
N TYR A 155 44.94 -32.56 -20.78
CA TYR A 155 45.29 -32.18 -19.42
C TYR A 155 45.48 -33.39 -18.52
N ASP A 156 46.61 -33.42 -17.83
CA ASP A 156 46.80 -34.23 -16.64
C ASP A 156 46.16 -33.52 -15.43
N GLU A 157 45.44 -34.29 -14.62
CA GLU A 157 44.68 -33.80 -13.47
C GLU A 157 45.43 -34.14 -12.17
N TYR A 158 45.62 -33.12 -11.33
CA TYR A 158 46.34 -33.25 -10.06
C TYR A 158 45.54 -32.69 -8.89
N ILE A 159 45.68 -33.31 -7.71
CA ILE A 159 45.18 -32.79 -6.43
C ILE A 159 46.32 -32.73 -5.41
N TYR A 160 46.29 -31.76 -4.50
CA TYR A 160 47.26 -31.65 -3.42
C TYR A 160 46.75 -32.33 -2.15
N VAL A 161 47.40 -33.43 -1.76
CA VAL A 161 47.03 -34.26 -0.60
C VAL A 161 48.30 -34.81 0.06
N ASN A 162 48.30 -34.93 1.39
CA ASN A 162 49.45 -35.43 2.16
C ASN A 162 50.78 -34.72 1.80
N ASP A 163 50.72 -33.39 1.75
CA ASP A 163 51.85 -32.48 1.45
C ASP A 163 52.54 -32.71 0.10
N ARG A 164 51.83 -33.30 -0.87
CA ARG A 164 52.32 -33.51 -2.25
C ARG A 164 51.19 -33.41 -3.27
N PHE A 165 51.56 -33.27 -4.54
CA PHE A 165 50.62 -33.46 -5.63
C PHE A 165 50.48 -34.94 -5.98
N GLU A 166 49.24 -35.36 -6.21
CA GLU A 166 48.88 -36.68 -6.69
C GLU A 166 48.17 -36.52 -8.04
N LYS A 167 48.68 -37.22 -9.07
CA LYS A 167 48.01 -37.30 -10.37
C LYS A 167 46.81 -38.23 -10.21
N ILE A 168 45.61 -37.71 -10.46
CA ILE A 168 44.34 -38.45 -10.29
C ILE A 168 43.73 -38.87 -11.62
N GLY A 169 44.19 -38.29 -12.72
CA GLY A 169 43.64 -38.58 -14.03
C GLY A 169 44.41 -37.90 -15.15
N THR A 170 43.94 -38.15 -16.35
CA THR A 170 44.31 -37.45 -17.57
C THR A 170 43.09 -37.42 -18.46
N THR A 171 42.87 -36.32 -19.17
CA THR A 171 41.82 -36.25 -20.17
C THR A 171 42.24 -36.91 -21.47
N SER A 172 43.55 -37.14 -21.70
CA SER A 172 44.03 -37.77 -22.92
C SER A 172 43.74 -39.27 -22.98
N VAL A 173 43.41 -39.74 -24.18
CA VAL A 173 43.21 -41.15 -24.49
C VAL A 173 44.34 -41.64 -25.36
N ASP A 174 45.05 -42.67 -24.90
CA ASP A 174 46.07 -43.33 -25.71
C ASP A 174 45.44 -44.40 -26.62
N LEU A 175 45.54 -44.17 -27.93
CA LEU A 175 45.07 -45.09 -28.96
C LEU A 175 46.21 -45.67 -29.80
N SER A 176 47.48 -45.54 -29.36
CA SER A 176 48.64 -45.99 -30.15
C SER A 176 48.60 -47.47 -30.52
N ASP A 177 48.02 -48.28 -29.65
CA ASP A 177 47.98 -49.75 -29.80
C ASP A 177 46.72 -50.24 -30.53
N TYR A 178 45.84 -49.32 -30.94
CA TYR A 178 44.63 -49.66 -31.68
C TYR A 178 44.86 -49.60 -33.19
N VAL A 179 44.22 -50.54 -33.90
CA VAL A 179 44.28 -50.62 -35.36
C VAL A 179 43.70 -49.33 -35.97
N LYS A 180 44.44 -48.72 -36.89
CA LYS A 180 43.91 -47.57 -37.62
C LYS A 180 42.99 -48.04 -38.73
N LYS A 181 42.06 -47.18 -39.14
CA LYS A 181 41.15 -47.49 -40.25
C LYS A 181 41.90 -47.84 -41.54
N GLU A 182 43.07 -47.23 -41.76
CA GLU A 182 43.95 -47.49 -42.89
C GLU A 182 44.69 -48.84 -42.82
N ASP A 183 44.85 -49.40 -41.61
CA ASP A 183 45.48 -50.71 -41.39
C ASP A 183 44.49 -51.87 -41.60
N VAL A 184 43.18 -51.59 -41.54
CA VAL A 184 42.13 -52.58 -41.80
C VAL A 184 42.01 -52.82 -43.31
N LYS A 185 42.51 -53.97 -43.77
CA LYS A 185 42.38 -54.41 -45.17
C LYS A 185 41.16 -55.33 -45.31
N SER A 186 40.37 -55.10 -46.35
CA SER A 186 39.30 -56.01 -46.75
C SER A 186 39.90 -57.32 -47.28
N ILE A 187 39.35 -58.45 -46.85
CA ILE A 187 39.69 -59.77 -47.41
C ILE A 187 39.28 -59.83 -48.89
N SER A 188 40.13 -60.38 -49.75
CA SER A 188 39.82 -60.59 -51.16
C SER A 188 39.05 -61.90 -51.37
N ASN A 189 38.35 -62.03 -52.50
CA ASN A 189 37.65 -63.28 -52.83
C ASN A 189 38.66 -64.44 -53.00
N GLU A 190 39.84 -64.17 -53.56
CA GLU A 190 40.92 -65.15 -53.71
C GLU A 190 41.45 -65.64 -52.35
N GLU A 191 41.54 -64.75 -51.35
CA GLU A 191 41.93 -65.13 -49.98
C GLU A 191 40.86 -65.97 -49.28
N ILE A 192 39.58 -65.74 -49.58
CA ILE A 192 38.46 -66.56 -49.08
C ILE A 192 38.51 -67.95 -49.72
N ASP A 193 38.65 -68.03 -51.04
CA ASP A 193 38.64 -69.29 -51.77
C ASP A 193 39.77 -70.23 -51.32
N ALA A 194 40.94 -69.68 -50.95
CA ALA A 194 42.09 -70.43 -50.45
C ALA A 194 41.89 -71.10 -49.06
N LEU A 195 40.85 -70.74 -48.30
CA LEU A 195 40.56 -71.32 -46.98
C LEU A 195 39.71 -72.60 -47.04
N PHE A 196 39.12 -72.90 -48.21
CA PHE A 196 38.20 -74.03 -48.40
C PHE A 196 38.76 -75.13 -49.34
N VAL A 197 40.06 -75.11 -49.60
CA VAL A 197 40.78 -76.12 -50.41
C VAL A 197 41.45 -77.17 -49.54
#